data_AF-A0A9E3CCS9-F1
#
_entry.id   AF-A0A9E3CCS9-F1
#
_cell.length_a   1.000
_cell.length_b   1.000
_cell.length_c   1.000
_cell.angle_alpha   90.00
_cell.angle_beta   90.00
_cell.angle_gamma   90.00
#
_symmetry.space_group_name_H-M   'P 1'
#
loop_
_entity.id
_entity.type
_entity.pdbx_description
1 polymer ?
#
loop_
_entity_poly.entity_id
_entity_poly.type
_entity_poly.pdbx_seq_one_letter_code
_entity_poly.pdbx_strand_id
1 'polypeptide(L)'
;MAVGIPGADSSVPFAGHLLDLARDFFGETPRFWGRYFKSPGIPGPAVYRPAWENGPLRANGLRVLPIAQQTGHVSSGADTGAEDGAGNAEAIVAAFGADAVAAQGGQFLVFLDVEGPPSLSADYFIGWASALRVRSRELSGDRFELLPCVYARTHDDATWRALRQAQAAGAPCFGAWVARLRNNACDQGFAEWDSGFCEPAFDLPFPVLLWQFAQDCPDGNGIDCDQTNPAVSGAELFLARLILPPEG
;
A
#
# COMPACT_ATOMS: atom_id res chain seq x y z
N MET A 1 -7.41 18.69 -16.04
CA MET A 1 -6.49 17.63 -15.61
C MET A 1 -6.01 17.99 -14.22
N ALA A 2 -5.91 17.01 -13.32
CA ALA A 2 -5.64 17.24 -11.90
C ALA A 2 -4.49 16.34 -11.46
N VAL A 3 -3.76 16.77 -10.45
CA VAL A 3 -2.62 16.05 -9.87
C VAL A 3 -3.01 15.61 -8.47
N GLY A 4 -2.68 14.38 -8.10
CA GLY A 4 -2.87 13.84 -6.76
C GLY A 4 -1.91 14.40 -5.73
N ILE A 5 -2.05 13.95 -4.49
CA ILE A 5 -1.01 14.13 -3.48
C ILE A 5 0.16 13.20 -3.84
N PRO A 6 1.40 13.71 -3.91
CA PRO A 6 2.57 12.87 -4.20
C PRO A 6 2.88 11.92 -3.05
N GLY A 7 3.27 10.71 -3.42
CA GLY A 7 3.85 9.71 -2.53
C GLY A 7 4.93 8.92 -3.25
N ALA A 8 5.63 8.11 -2.48
CA ALA A 8 6.65 7.24 -3.04
C ALA A 8 6.61 5.89 -2.35
N ASP A 9 7.21 4.87 -2.95
CA ASP A 9 7.56 3.64 -2.26
C ASP A 9 9.00 3.23 -2.61
N SER A 10 9.53 2.21 -1.92
CA SER A 10 10.91 1.78 -2.12
C SER A 10 11.10 0.37 -1.61
N SER A 11 11.92 -0.42 -2.30
CA SER A 11 12.30 -1.80 -1.93
C SER A 11 13.50 -1.88 -0.98
N VAL A 12 13.95 -0.74 -0.46
CA VAL A 12 15.03 -0.60 0.54
C VAL A 12 14.53 0.23 1.74
N PRO A 13 15.19 0.16 2.91
CA PRO A 13 14.79 0.99 4.05
C PRO A 13 14.83 2.48 3.73
N PHE A 14 13.82 3.21 4.20
CA PHE A 14 13.75 4.66 4.06
C PHE A 14 15.02 5.32 4.62
N ALA A 15 15.57 6.25 3.85
CA ALA A 15 16.75 7.02 4.19
C ALA A 15 16.64 8.44 3.62
N GLY A 16 17.38 9.38 4.22
CA GLY A 16 17.32 10.81 3.84
C GLY A 16 17.57 11.06 2.35
N HIS A 17 18.51 10.35 1.74
CA HIS A 17 18.79 10.49 0.31
C HIS A 17 17.60 10.12 -0.58
N LEU A 18 16.77 9.12 -0.19
CA LEU A 18 15.56 8.77 -0.96
C LEU A 18 14.53 9.89 -0.88
N LEU A 19 14.41 10.54 0.27
CA LEU A 19 13.52 11.69 0.42
C LEU A 19 13.99 12.87 -0.43
N ASP A 20 15.29 13.11 -0.52
CA ASP A 20 15.84 14.16 -1.39
C ASP A 20 15.56 13.84 -2.87
N LEU A 21 15.73 12.58 -3.29
CA LEU A 21 15.33 12.12 -4.63
C LEU A 21 13.83 12.36 -4.90
N ALA A 22 12.96 12.04 -3.94
CA ALA A 22 11.54 12.30 -4.07
C ALA A 22 11.22 13.80 -4.19
N ARG A 23 11.88 14.64 -3.38
CA ARG A 23 11.70 16.09 -3.45
C ARG A 23 12.14 16.67 -4.77
N ASP A 24 13.26 16.20 -5.30
CA ASP A 24 13.77 16.62 -6.60
C ASP A 24 12.81 16.20 -7.72
N PHE A 25 12.24 14.99 -7.64
CA PHE A 25 11.30 14.48 -8.64
C PHE A 25 9.93 15.19 -8.60
N PHE A 26 9.33 15.33 -7.42
CA PHE A 26 7.99 15.90 -7.26
C PHE A 26 7.98 17.44 -7.22
N GLY A 27 9.12 18.07 -6.93
CA GLY A 27 9.20 19.50 -6.62
C GLY A 27 8.62 19.88 -5.24
N GLU A 28 8.18 18.88 -4.46
CA GLU A 28 7.66 19.03 -3.11
C GLU A 28 7.95 17.77 -2.26
N THR A 29 7.73 17.86 -0.95
CA THR A 29 7.88 16.68 -0.08
C THR A 29 6.67 15.75 -0.26
N PRO A 30 6.87 14.45 -0.59
CA PRO A 30 5.76 13.50 -0.63
C PRO A 30 5.03 13.45 0.72
N ARG A 31 3.77 13.02 0.75
CA ARG A 31 2.99 12.97 2.01
C ARG A 31 2.87 11.57 2.59
N PHE A 32 3.20 10.55 1.81
CA PHE A 32 3.21 9.17 2.24
C PHE A 32 4.36 8.38 1.62
N TRP A 33 4.74 7.29 2.28
CA TRP A 33 5.79 6.38 1.85
C TRP A 33 5.37 4.91 1.96
N GLY A 34 5.34 4.18 0.85
CA GLY A 34 5.05 2.75 0.79
C GLY A 34 6.19 1.91 1.33
N ARG A 35 5.88 1.03 2.30
CA ARG A 35 6.88 0.14 2.93
C ARG A 35 6.31 -1.25 3.20
N TYR A 36 7.16 -2.27 3.09
CA TYR A 36 6.75 -3.66 3.04
C TYR A 36 6.71 -4.35 4.41
N PHE A 37 5.65 -5.11 4.62
CA PHE A 37 5.38 -5.94 5.78
C PHE A 37 5.12 -7.37 5.29
N LYS A 38 5.84 -8.34 5.87
CA LYS A 38 5.57 -9.78 5.72
C LYS A 38 4.90 -10.27 7.01
N SER A 39 5.38 -11.38 7.56
CA SER A 39 5.07 -11.85 8.91
C SER A 39 6.17 -11.43 9.90
N PRO A 40 5.90 -11.43 11.21
CA PRO A 40 6.88 -11.04 12.22
C PRO A 40 8.18 -11.84 12.10
N GLY A 41 9.31 -11.15 12.16
CA GLY A 41 10.63 -11.78 12.16
C GLY A 41 11.09 -12.35 10.82
N ILE A 42 10.32 -12.20 9.74
CA ILE A 42 10.76 -12.59 8.40
C ILE A 42 11.65 -11.47 7.82
N PRO A 43 12.97 -11.70 7.65
CA PRO A 43 13.85 -10.68 7.11
C PRO A 43 13.63 -10.51 5.60
N GLY A 44 13.99 -9.33 5.10
CA GLY A 44 14.06 -9.05 3.68
C GLY A 44 14.71 -7.70 3.42
N PRO A 45 15.26 -7.48 2.21
CA PRO A 45 15.82 -6.18 1.84
C PRO A 45 14.75 -5.07 1.91
N ALA A 46 13.52 -5.39 1.48
CA ALA A 46 12.40 -4.46 1.43
C ALA A 46 11.61 -4.29 2.73
N VAL A 47 11.76 -5.22 3.68
CA VAL A 47 10.96 -5.25 4.92
C VAL A 47 11.21 -4.00 5.76
N TYR A 48 10.13 -3.42 6.29
CA TYR A 48 10.15 -2.26 7.16
C TYR A 48 10.99 -2.48 8.43
N ARG A 49 11.79 -1.48 8.79
CA ARG A 49 12.72 -1.50 9.93
C ARG A 49 12.38 -0.37 10.90
N PRO A 50 11.49 -0.60 11.88
CA PRO A 50 10.99 0.45 12.78
C PRO A 50 12.10 1.24 13.47
N ALA A 51 13.15 0.56 13.92
CA ALA A 51 14.30 1.17 14.59
C ALA A 51 15.08 2.18 13.73
N TRP A 52 14.97 2.08 12.40
CA TRP A 52 15.69 2.95 11.46
C TRP A 52 14.76 3.92 10.74
N GLU A 53 13.51 3.52 10.53
CA GLU A 53 12.59 4.23 9.64
C GLU A 53 11.58 5.11 10.40
N ASN A 54 11.16 4.75 11.63
CA ASN A 54 10.14 5.49 12.38
C ASN A 54 10.50 6.97 12.56
N GLY A 55 11.69 7.23 13.12
CA GLY A 55 12.14 8.59 13.43
C GLY A 55 12.25 9.48 12.19
N PRO A 56 13.02 9.09 11.16
CA PRO A 56 13.15 9.88 9.93
C PRO A 56 11.84 10.11 9.19
N LEU A 57 10.96 9.11 9.08
CA LEU A 57 9.65 9.27 8.42
C LEU A 57 8.77 10.26 9.20
N ARG A 58 8.66 10.07 10.51
CA ARG A 58 7.85 10.94 11.38
C ARG A 58 8.37 12.38 11.37
N ALA A 59 9.69 12.58 11.46
CA ALA A 59 10.32 13.90 11.46
C ALA A 59 10.02 14.71 10.18
N ASN A 60 9.70 14.03 9.08
CA ASN A 60 9.32 14.65 7.82
C ASN A 60 7.79 14.62 7.57
N GLY A 61 6.99 14.23 8.58
CA GLY A 61 5.53 14.17 8.46
C GLY A 61 5.03 13.12 7.46
N LEU A 62 5.87 12.13 7.11
CA LEU A 62 5.55 11.09 6.16
C LEU A 62 4.72 10.00 6.82
N ARG A 63 3.54 9.73 6.28
CA ARG A 63 2.73 8.59 6.70
C ARG A 63 3.16 7.33 5.96
N VAL A 64 3.25 6.21 6.66
CA VAL A 64 3.52 4.92 6.04
C VAL A 64 2.24 4.39 5.38
N LEU A 65 2.39 4.00 4.12
CA LEU A 65 1.45 3.19 3.34
C LEU A 65 1.89 1.71 3.49
N PRO A 66 1.22 0.89 4.32
CA PRO A 66 1.64 -0.49 4.55
C PRO A 66 1.37 -1.37 3.32
N ILE A 67 2.43 -2.05 2.86
CA ILE A 67 2.38 -2.99 1.73
C ILE A 67 2.54 -4.41 2.28
N ALA A 68 1.53 -5.25 2.15
CA ALA A 68 1.58 -6.66 2.53
C ALA A 68 2.27 -7.48 1.43
N GLN A 69 3.55 -7.81 1.63
CA GLN A 69 4.39 -8.46 0.63
C GLN A 69 4.19 -9.98 0.63
N GLN A 70 3.23 -10.46 -0.16
CA GLN A 70 2.88 -11.90 -0.23
C GLN A 70 2.78 -12.42 -1.67
N THR A 71 3.40 -11.74 -2.63
CA THR A 71 3.30 -12.00 -4.09
C THR A 71 3.48 -13.48 -4.47
N GLY A 72 4.31 -14.23 -3.75
CA GLY A 72 4.52 -15.67 -4.01
C GLY A 72 3.37 -16.59 -3.59
N HIS A 73 2.42 -16.11 -2.80
CA HIS A 73 1.31 -16.89 -2.24
C HIS A 73 -0.07 -16.47 -2.76
N VAL A 74 -0.18 -15.34 -3.47
CA VAL A 74 -1.47 -14.71 -3.82
C VAL A 74 -2.41 -15.59 -4.63
N SER A 75 -1.90 -16.63 -5.31
CA SER A 75 -2.72 -17.60 -6.05
C SER A 75 -3.16 -18.83 -5.24
N SER A 76 -2.81 -18.90 -3.96
CA SER A 76 -3.15 -20.03 -3.07
C SER A 76 -4.62 -20.02 -2.63
N GLY A 77 -4.95 -20.85 -1.64
CA GLY A 77 -6.28 -20.93 -1.03
C GLY A 77 -6.48 -19.99 0.16
N ALA A 78 -7.69 -20.04 0.71
CA ALA A 78 -8.10 -19.20 1.84
C ALA A 78 -7.27 -19.41 3.11
N ASP A 79 -6.82 -20.64 3.41
CA ASP A 79 -6.04 -20.93 4.62
C ASP A 79 -4.68 -20.21 4.59
N THR A 80 -3.95 -20.30 3.47
CA THR A 80 -2.70 -19.54 3.26
C THR A 80 -2.95 -18.04 3.33
N GLY A 81 -4.03 -17.57 2.70
CA GLY A 81 -4.42 -16.16 2.78
C GLY A 81 -4.64 -15.71 4.22
N ALA A 82 -5.34 -16.51 5.03
CA ALA A 82 -5.61 -16.20 6.42
C ALA A 82 -4.33 -16.15 7.28
N GLU A 83 -3.41 -17.11 7.10
CA GLU A 83 -2.10 -17.11 7.75
C GLU A 83 -1.30 -15.85 7.41
N ASP A 84 -1.21 -15.52 6.12
CA ASP A 84 -0.49 -14.34 5.63
C ASP A 84 -1.12 -13.04 6.15
N GLY A 85 -2.46 -12.93 6.13
CA GLY A 85 -3.18 -11.75 6.57
C GLY A 85 -3.03 -11.49 8.08
N ALA A 86 -3.09 -12.56 8.89
CA ALA A 86 -2.79 -12.46 10.32
C ALA A 86 -1.33 -12.04 10.57
N GLY A 87 -0.38 -12.65 9.84
CA GLY A 87 1.04 -12.30 9.92
C GLY A 87 1.31 -10.83 9.55
N ASN A 88 0.66 -10.31 8.51
CA ASN A 88 0.78 -8.90 8.13
C ASN A 88 0.25 -7.96 9.24
N ALA A 89 -0.89 -8.29 9.85
CA ALA A 89 -1.41 -7.51 10.97
C ALA A 89 -0.44 -7.50 12.16
N GLU A 90 0.11 -8.65 12.52
CA GLU A 90 1.09 -8.76 13.60
C GLU A 90 2.36 -7.96 13.31
N ALA A 91 2.88 -8.02 12.08
CA ALA A 91 4.08 -7.28 11.69
C ALA A 91 3.86 -5.76 11.78
N ILE A 92 2.71 -5.26 11.32
CA ILE A 92 2.34 -3.84 11.37
C ILE A 92 2.19 -3.39 12.83
N VAL A 93 1.46 -4.15 13.66
CA VAL A 93 1.25 -3.77 15.07
C VAL A 93 2.54 -3.87 15.87
N ALA A 94 3.40 -4.86 15.60
CA ALA A 94 4.71 -4.97 16.24
C ALA A 94 5.63 -3.79 15.85
N ALA A 95 5.53 -3.30 14.62
CA ALA A 95 6.34 -2.19 14.13
C ALA A 95 5.96 -0.84 14.75
N PHE A 96 4.66 -0.58 14.91
CA PHE A 96 4.17 0.74 15.31
C PHE A 96 3.65 0.81 16.75
N GLY A 97 3.30 -0.32 17.35
CA GLY A 97 2.65 -0.39 18.65
C GLY A 97 1.14 -0.10 18.56
N ALA A 98 0.33 -0.96 19.18
CA ALA A 98 -1.13 -0.84 19.11
C ALA A 98 -1.65 0.48 19.67
N ASP A 99 -1.07 0.98 20.77
CA ASP A 99 -1.50 2.24 21.39
C ASP A 99 -1.23 3.45 20.51
N ALA A 100 -0.07 3.50 19.86
CA ALA A 100 0.31 4.59 18.98
C ALA A 100 -0.54 4.61 17.71
N VAL A 101 -0.90 3.45 17.16
CA VAL A 101 -1.82 3.34 16.01
C VAL A 101 -3.24 3.76 16.43
N ALA A 102 -3.76 3.23 17.53
CA ALA A 102 -5.10 3.57 18.03
C ALA A 102 -5.30 5.06 18.31
N ALA A 103 -4.26 5.76 18.78
CA ALA A 103 -4.30 7.19 19.04
C ALA A 103 -4.50 8.05 17.78
N GLN A 104 -4.24 7.50 16.58
CA GLN A 104 -4.33 8.23 15.30
C GLN A 104 -5.69 8.05 14.61
N GLY A 105 -6.44 7.01 14.96
CA GLY A 105 -7.70 6.67 14.32
C GLY A 105 -8.11 5.21 14.55
N GLY A 106 -9.29 4.85 14.05
CA GLY A 106 -9.84 3.49 14.19
C GLY A 106 -9.70 2.60 12.95
N GLN A 107 -9.20 3.13 11.83
CA GLN A 107 -9.18 2.42 10.55
C GLN A 107 -7.96 2.80 9.72
N PHE A 108 -7.18 1.83 9.27
CA PHE A 108 -5.95 2.07 8.50
C PHE A 108 -5.85 1.15 7.28
N LEU A 109 -5.42 1.67 6.13
CA LEU A 109 -5.33 0.92 4.87
C LEU A 109 -4.08 0.03 4.85
N VAL A 110 -4.18 -1.16 4.27
CA VAL A 110 -3.07 -2.07 3.98
C VAL A 110 -3.25 -2.64 2.58
N PHE A 111 -2.23 -2.52 1.73
CA PHE A 111 -2.30 -2.93 0.33
C PHE A 111 -1.62 -4.28 0.14
N LEU A 112 -2.38 -5.29 -0.29
CA LEU A 112 -1.83 -6.59 -0.71
C LEU A 112 -1.05 -6.42 -2.01
N ASP A 113 0.21 -6.81 -2.00
CA ASP A 113 1.12 -6.73 -3.13
C ASP A 113 0.85 -7.86 -4.14
N VAL A 114 0.31 -7.51 -5.32
CA VAL A 114 0.02 -8.43 -6.42
C VAL A 114 0.76 -7.97 -7.68
N GLU A 115 2.01 -8.39 -7.82
CA GLU A 115 2.86 -7.96 -8.93
C GLU A 115 2.64 -8.74 -10.23
N GLY A 116 1.63 -9.58 -10.42
CA GLY A 116 1.50 -10.44 -11.62
C GLY A 116 2.07 -11.86 -11.37
N PRO A 117 2.42 -12.65 -12.41
CA PRO A 117 2.37 -14.11 -12.36
C PRO A 117 3.06 -14.69 -11.10
N PRO A 118 2.28 -15.29 -10.17
CA PRO A 118 0.87 -15.64 -10.33
C PRO A 118 -0.13 -14.51 -10.00
N SER A 119 -1.23 -14.42 -10.76
CA SER A 119 -2.35 -13.51 -10.45
C SER A 119 -3.10 -13.94 -9.17
N LEU A 120 -3.82 -13.00 -8.56
CA LEU A 120 -4.56 -13.20 -7.31
C LEU A 120 -5.68 -14.25 -7.45
N SER A 121 -5.82 -15.09 -6.43
CA SER A 121 -6.95 -15.98 -6.19
C SER A 121 -8.02 -15.29 -5.34
N ALA A 122 -9.29 -15.50 -5.67
CA ALA A 122 -10.41 -14.97 -4.90
C ALA A 122 -10.43 -15.56 -3.47
N ASP A 123 -10.20 -16.88 -3.35
CA ASP A 123 -10.18 -17.56 -2.05
C ASP A 123 -9.05 -17.05 -1.16
N TYR A 124 -7.86 -16.85 -1.74
CA TYR A 124 -6.73 -16.25 -1.03
C TYR A 124 -7.10 -14.87 -0.48
N PHE A 125 -7.64 -13.99 -1.32
CA PHE A 125 -8.02 -12.64 -0.89
C PHE A 125 -9.09 -12.66 0.20
N ILE A 126 -10.09 -13.55 0.10
CA ILE A 126 -11.12 -13.71 1.14
C ILE A 126 -10.48 -14.06 2.50
N GLY A 127 -9.60 -15.06 2.51
CA GLY A 127 -8.89 -15.48 3.73
C GLY A 127 -8.03 -14.36 4.30
N TRP A 128 -7.21 -13.73 3.45
CA TRP A 128 -6.31 -12.64 3.81
C TRP A 128 -7.05 -11.42 4.37
N ALA A 129 -8.05 -10.93 3.66
CA ALA A 129 -8.84 -9.77 4.04
C ALA A 129 -9.57 -9.99 5.37
N SER A 130 -10.11 -11.19 5.59
CA SER A 130 -10.79 -11.55 6.84
C SER A 130 -9.81 -11.60 8.02
N ALA A 131 -8.71 -12.33 7.88
CA ALA A 131 -7.75 -12.53 8.95
C ALA A 131 -7.02 -11.24 9.33
N LEU A 132 -6.65 -10.40 8.35
CA LEU A 132 -6.04 -9.08 8.60
C LEU A 132 -6.92 -8.22 9.52
N ARG A 133 -8.22 -8.16 9.22
CA ARG A 133 -9.22 -7.38 9.98
C ARG A 133 -9.44 -7.95 11.38
N VAL A 134 -9.67 -9.26 11.49
CA VAL A 134 -9.89 -9.93 12.77
C VAL A 134 -8.66 -9.77 13.66
N ARG A 135 -7.46 -10.07 13.12
CA ARG A 135 -6.23 -10.06 13.90
C ARG A 135 -5.84 -8.66 14.38
N SER A 136 -6.01 -7.63 13.54
CA SER A 136 -5.75 -6.25 13.96
C SER A 136 -6.69 -5.76 15.07
N ARG A 137 -7.96 -6.17 15.04
CA ARG A 137 -8.90 -5.91 16.14
C ARG A 137 -8.53 -6.65 17.42
N GLU A 138 -8.14 -7.92 17.33
CA GLU A 138 -7.67 -8.68 18.50
C GLU A 138 -6.44 -8.04 19.15
N LEU A 139 -5.41 -7.72 18.34
CA LEU A 139 -4.16 -7.11 18.81
C LEU A 139 -4.37 -5.72 19.42
N SER A 140 -5.41 -5.01 18.98
CA SER A 140 -5.74 -3.68 19.47
C SER A 140 -6.78 -3.66 20.57
N GLY A 141 -7.44 -4.77 20.90
CA GLY A 141 -8.61 -4.78 21.77
C GLY A 141 -9.76 -3.95 21.20
N ASP A 142 -10.07 -4.15 19.92
CA ASP A 142 -11.13 -3.48 19.14
C ASP A 142 -10.97 -1.96 18.95
N ARG A 143 -9.77 -1.40 19.22
CA ARG A 143 -9.52 0.04 19.08
C ARG A 143 -9.29 0.49 17.64
N PHE A 144 -8.76 -0.39 16.80
CA PHE A 144 -8.64 -0.13 15.37
C PHE A 144 -8.75 -1.41 14.54
N GLU A 145 -8.93 -1.20 13.24
CA GLU A 145 -8.98 -2.25 12.23
C GLU A 145 -8.07 -1.89 11.05
N LEU A 146 -7.34 -2.89 10.54
CA LEU A 146 -6.60 -2.79 9.29
C LEU A 146 -7.52 -3.18 8.12
N LEU A 147 -7.62 -2.28 7.15
CA LEU A 147 -8.55 -2.31 6.02
C LEU A 147 -7.86 -2.89 4.77
N PRO A 148 -8.33 -4.03 4.25
CA PRO A 148 -7.74 -4.68 3.08
C PRO A 148 -7.92 -3.84 1.82
N CYS A 149 -6.82 -3.58 1.14
CA CYS A 149 -6.70 -2.95 -0.18
C CYS A 149 -5.80 -3.82 -1.08
N VAL A 150 -5.66 -3.46 -2.34
CA VAL A 150 -4.83 -4.21 -3.29
C VAL A 150 -3.92 -3.29 -4.10
N TYR A 151 -2.67 -3.70 -4.26
CA TYR A 151 -1.77 -3.20 -5.29
C TYR A 151 -1.74 -4.20 -6.44
N ALA A 152 -2.02 -3.76 -7.68
CA ALA A 152 -1.97 -4.63 -8.84
C ALA A 152 -1.73 -3.89 -10.15
N ARG A 153 -1.20 -4.59 -11.15
CA ARG A 153 -1.03 -4.04 -12.51
C ARG A 153 -2.38 -3.78 -13.17
N THR A 154 -2.54 -2.67 -13.89
CA THR A 154 -3.80 -2.32 -14.59
C THR A 154 -4.31 -3.43 -15.50
N HIS A 155 -3.42 -4.17 -16.16
CA HIS A 155 -3.74 -5.18 -17.17
C HIS A 155 -3.77 -6.62 -16.62
N ASP A 156 -3.73 -6.79 -15.30
CA ASP A 156 -3.94 -8.11 -14.68
C ASP A 156 -5.44 -8.41 -14.50
N ASP A 157 -6.12 -8.68 -15.61
CA ASP A 157 -7.55 -8.99 -15.66
C ASP A 157 -7.96 -10.15 -14.76
N ALA A 158 -7.05 -11.10 -14.51
CA ALA A 158 -7.32 -12.22 -13.62
C ALA A 158 -7.43 -11.75 -12.17
N THR A 159 -6.50 -10.91 -11.71
CA THR A 159 -6.55 -10.30 -10.38
C THR A 159 -7.80 -9.43 -10.20
N TRP A 160 -8.13 -8.57 -11.16
CA TRP A 160 -9.33 -7.73 -11.06
C TRP A 160 -10.63 -8.55 -11.01
N ARG A 161 -10.71 -9.67 -11.76
CA ARG A 161 -11.85 -10.59 -11.70
C ARG A 161 -11.94 -11.31 -10.35
N ALA A 162 -10.82 -11.74 -9.80
CA ALA A 162 -10.76 -12.40 -8.49
C ALA A 162 -11.24 -11.46 -7.37
N LEU A 163 -10.86 -10.19 -7.40
CA LEU A 163 -11.33 -9.19 -6.42
C LEU A 163 -12.84 -8.98 -6.50
N ARG A 164 -13.42 -8.93 -7.71
CA ARG A 164 -14.88 -8.85 -7.87
C ARG A 164 -15.60 -10.08 -7.31
N GLN A 165 -15.04 -11.27 -7.53
CA GLN A 165 -15.58 -12.52 -6.98
C GLN A 165 -15.52 -12.53 -5.45
N ALA A 166 -14.37 -12.16 -4.88
CA ALA A 166 -14.19 -12.08 -3.43
C ALA A 166 -15.18 -11.08 -2.79
N GLN A 167 -15.38 -9.92 -3.42
CA GLN A 167 -16.30 -8.91 -2.92
C GLN A 167 -17.77 -9.31 -3.07
N ALA A 168 -18.14 -10.00 -4.15
CA ALA A 168 -19.45 -10.63 -4.29
C ALA A 168 -19.70 -11.72 -3.22
N ALA A 169 -18.62 -12.37 -2.73
CA ALA A 169 -18.65 -13.30 -1.61
C ALA A 169 -18.59 -12.62 -0.22
N GLY A 170 -18.58 -11.29 -0.17
CA GLY A 170 -18.63 -10.51 1.07
C GLY A 170 -17.27 -10.11 1.66
N ALA A 171 -16.14 -10.44 1.00
CA ALA A 171 -14.84 -9.94 1.43
C ALA A 171 -14.68 -8.46 1.05
N PRO A 172 -14.44 -7.55 2.01
CA PRO A 172 -14.30 -6.15 1.68
C PRO A 172 -12.95 -5.88 0.98
N CYS A 173 -12.95 -4.89 0.09
CA CYS A 173 -11.76 -4.24 -0.43
C CYS A 173 -12.03 -2.74 -0.38
N PHE A 174 -11.14 -1.98 0.26
CA PHE A 174 -11.34 -0.55 0.54
C PHE A 174 -10.70 0.37 -0.51
N GLY A 175 -9.91 -0.19 -1.42
CA GLY A 175 -9.43 0.52 -2.58
C GLY A 175 -8.30 -0.19 -3.32
N ALA A 176 -7.99 0.34 -4.50
CA ALA A 176 -6.90 -0.13 -5.35
C ALA A 176 -5.77 0.89 -5.44
N TRP A 177 -4.55 0.38 -5.43
CA TRP A 177 -3.34 1.03 -5.90
C TRP A 177 -2.93 0.38 -7.20
N VAL A 178 -2.92 1.13 -8.29
CA VAL A 178 -2.77 0.55 -9.61
C VAL A 178 -1.36 0.82 -10.13
N ALA A 179 -0.68 -0.22 -10.60
CA ALA A 179 0.61 -0.10 -11.26
C ALA A 179 0.42 0.11 -12.77
N ARG A 180 0.78 1.30 -13.25
CA ARG A 180 0.79 1.61 -14.69
C ARG A 180 1.86 2.64 -15.03
N LEU A 181 3.02 2.15 -15.43
CA LEU A 181 4.14 3.01 -15.71
C LEU A 181 3.93 3.81 -16.99
N ARG A 182 4.29 5.10 -16.95
CA ARG A 182 4.46 5.90 -18.16
C ARG A 182 5.80 5.58 -18.83
N ASN A 183 5.84 5.73 -20.14
CA ASN A 183 7.10 5.67 -20.88
C ASN A 183 7.99 6.85 -20.45
N ASN A 184 9.26 6.58 -20.12
CA ASN A 184 10.24 7.56 -19.64
C ASN A 184 9.71 8.38 -18.43
N ALA A 185 8.98 7.72 -17.52
CA ALA A 185 8.33 8.39 -16.40
C ALA A 185 9.33 9.15 -15.50
N CYS A 186 10.53 8.61 -15.29
CA CYS A 186 11.56 9.26 -14.47
C CYS A 186 12.06 10.59 -15.07
N ASP A 187 11.97 10.78 -16.39
CA ASP A 187 12.46 11.98 -17.08
C ASP A 187 11.37 13.06 -17.26
N GLN A 188 10.10 12.69 -17.06
CA GLN A 188 8.95 13.56 -17.34
C GLN A 188 8.43 14.29 -16.10
N GLY A 189 8.97 13.99 -14.91
CA GLY A 189 8.53 14.56 -13.65
C GLY A 189 7.12 14.12 -13.25
N PHE A 190 6.47 14.92 -12.40
CA PHE A 190 5.19 14.55 -11.81
C PHE A 190 4.06 14.48 -12.86
N ALA A 191 3.52 13.28 -13.09
CA ALA A 191 2.48 13.03 -14.08
C ALA A 191 1.10 13.56 -13.65
N GLU A 192 0.33 14.08 -14.61
CA GLU A 192 -1.10 14.34 -14.43
C GLU A 192 -1.91 13.04 -14.38
N TRP A 193 -2.96 13.02 -13.56
CA TRP A 193 -3.88 11.88 -13.49
C TRP A 193 -4.71 11.74 -14.77
N ASP A 194 -4.69 10.54 -15.36
CA ASP A 194 -5.48 10.15 -16.51
C ASP A 194 -6.19 8.82 -16.23
N SER A 195 -7.45 8.89 -15.79
CA SER A 195 -8.26 7.71 -15.47
C SER A 195 -8.37 6.74 -16.65
N GLY A 196 -8.38 7.22 -17.90
CA GLY A 196 -8.45 6.35 -19.08
C GLY A 196 -7.17 5.55 -19.31
N PHE A 197 -6.05 5.98 -18.73
CA PHE A 197 -4.76 5.31 -18.82
C PHE A 197 -4.46 4.46 -17.58
N CYS A 198 -4.65 5.01 -16.38
CA CYS A 198 -4.16 4.40 -15.15
C CYS A 198 -5.18 3.47 -14.47
N GLU A 199 -6.50 3.64 -14.70
CA GLU A 199 -7.50 2.80 -14.06
C GLU A 199 -7.78 1.51 -14.86
N PRO A 200 -8.08 0.38 -14.20
CA PRO A 200 -8.47 -0.84 -14.88
C PRO A 200 -9.75 -0.63 -15.68
N ALA A 201 -9.88 -1.27 -16.84
CA ALA A 201 -11.10 -1.23 -17.65
C ALA A 201 -12.29 -2.01 -17.03
N PHE A 202 -12.14 -2.48 -15.78
CA PHE A 202 -13.16 -3.19 -15.03
C PHE A 202 -13.98 -2.23 -14.20
N ASP A 203 -15.28 -2.47 -14.13
CA ASP A 203 -16.13 -1.86 -13.11
C ASP A 203 -15.76 -2.45 -11.73
N LEU A 204 -15.03 -1.66 -10.96
CA LEU A 204 -14.56 -2.03 -9.62
C LEU A 204 -15.58 -1.57 -8.59
N PRO A 205 -15.96 -2.43 -7.64
CA PRO A 205 -16.94 -2.09 -6.62
C PRO A 205 -16.33 -1.33 -5.43
N PHE A 206 -15.11 -0.82 -5.61
CA PHE A 206 -14.31 -0.04 -4.67
C PHE A 206 -13.46 0.97 -5.47
N PRO A 207 -13.04 2.10 -4.86
CA PRO A 207 -12.34 3.16 -5.59
C PRO A 207 -10.90 2.79 -5.94
N VAL A 208 -10.40 3.33 -7.06
CA VAL A 208 -8.96 3.45 -7.30
C VAL A 208 -8.45 4.63 -6.48
N LEU A 209 -7.60 4.35 -5.49
CA LEU A 209 -7.07 5.33 -4.54
C LEU A 209 -5.71 5.88 -4.96
N LEU A 210 -4.87 5.05 -5.57
CA LEU A 210 -3.48 5.36 -5.87
C LEU A 210 -3.09 4.88 -7.27
N TRP A 211 -2.07 5.52 -7.82
CA TRP A 211 -1.42 5.12 -9.07
C TRP A 211 0.10 5.19 -8.92
N GLN A 212 0.78 4.05 -9.10
CA GLN A 212 2.22 3.98 -9.32
C GLN A 212 2.51 4.23 -10.80
N PHE A 213 3.08 5.40 -11.10
CA PHE A 213 3.24 5.89 -12.47
C PHE A 213 4.68 5.86 -12.98
N ALA A 214 5.63 5.74 -12.06
CA ALA A 214 7.05 5.55 -12.35
C ALA A 214 7.63 4.54 -11.35
N GLN A 215 8.67 3.81 -11.75
CA GLN A 215 9.39 2.90 -10.89
C GLN A 215 10.89 3.17 -10.97
N ASP A 216 11.60 2.89 -9.88
CA ASP A 216 13.06 2.97 -9.76
C ASP A 216 13.67 4.34 -10.13
N CYS A 217 13.01 5.45 -9.82
CA CYS A 217 13.48 6.80 -10.18
C CYS A 217 14.36 7.47 -9.11
N PRO A 218 15.44 8.19 -9.47
CA PRO A 218 16.14 8.17 -10.76
C PRO A 218 17.09 6.96 -10.87
N ASP A 219 17.48 6.65 -12.11
CA ASP A 219 18.59 5.74 -12.46
C ASP A 219 18.46 4.26 -12.04
N GLY A 220 17.25 3.75 -11.84
CA GLY A 220 17.02 2.30 -11.69
C GLY A 220 17.30 1.74 -10.29
N ASN A 221 17.52 2.58 -9.27
CA ASN A 221 17.75 2.15 -7.88
C ASN A 221 17.16 3.12 -6.85
N GLY A 222 16.19 3.94 -7.26
CA GLY A 222 15.64 5.01 -6.44
C GLY A 222 14.31 4.65 -5.78
N ILE A 223 13.31 5.46 -6.07
CA ILE A 223 11.96 5.38 -5.54
C ILE A 223 10.97 5.01 -6.65
N ASP A 224 9.91 4.34 -6.26
CA ASP A 224 8.72 4.24 -7.09
C ASP A 224 7.85 5.47 -6.81
N CYS A 225 7.28 6.06 -7.86
CA CYS A 225 6.56 7.33 -7.77
C CYS A 225 5.05 7.11 -7.84
N ASP A 226 4.37 7.61 -6.81
CA ASP A 226 2.94 7.44 -6.62
C ASP A 226 2.18 8.75 -6.56
N GLN A 227 0.88 8.67 -6.85
CA GLN A 227 -0.06 9.74 -6.52
C GLN A 227 -1.42 9.22 -6.13
N THR A 228 -2.12 10.00 -5.29
CA THR A 228 -3.53 9.73 -4.99
C THR A 228 -4.44 10.06 -6.17
N ASN A 229 -5.57 9.37 -6.31
CA ASN A 229 -6.60 9.74 -7.26
C ASN A 229 -7.21 11.12 -6.90
N PRO A 230 -7.06 12.17 -7.74
CA PRO A 230 -7.58 13.50 -7.43
C PRO A 230 -9.11 13.59 -7.53
N ALA A 231 -9.77 12.62 -8.19
CA ALA A 231 -11.22 12.55 -8.28
C ALA A 231 -11.87 11.95 -7.02
N VAL A 232 -11.10 11.23 -6.20
CA VAL A 232 -11.59 10.73 -4.91
C VAL A 232 -11.64 11.89 -3.93
N SER A 233 -12.84 12.39 -3.67
CA SER A 233 -13.08 13.39 -2.61
C SER A 233 -12.55 12.85 -1.28
N GLY A 234 -11.51 13.48 -0.74
CA GLY A 234 -10.89 13.05 0.52
C GLY A 234 -9.49 12.46 0.38
N ALA A 235 -8.61 13.06 -0.42
CA ALA A 235 -7.17 12.77 -0.35
C ALA A 235 -6.63 12.90 1.10
N GLU A 236 -7.17 13.85 1.88
CA GLU A 236 -6.90 13.94 3.32
C GLU A 236 -7.52 12.80 4.14
N LEU A 237 -8.67 12.24 3.73
CA LEU A 237 -9.22 11.02 4.35
C LEU A 237 -8.38 9.78 4.04
N PHE A 238 -7.80 9.70 2.84
CA PHE A 238 -6.83 8.68 2.50
C PHE A 238 -5.60 8.80 3.42
N LEU A 239 -4.99 9.99 3.51
CA LEU A 239 -3.85 10.22 4.41
C LEU A 239 -4.20 9.92 5.87
N ALA A 240 -5.39 10.31 6.35
CA ALA A 240 -5.83 10.02 7.71
C ALA A 240 -5.92 8.52 8.03
N ARG A 241 -6.07 7.66 7.01
CA ARG A 241 -6.08 6.19 7.13
C ARG A 241 -4.71 5.57 6.85
N LEU A 242 -3.65 6.36 6.72
CA LEU A 242 -2.27 5.90 6.73
C LEU A 242 -1.64 6.11 8.11
N ILE A 243 -0.60 5.35 8.43
CA ILE A 243 -0.02 5.35 9.78
C ILE A 243 1.11 6.38 9.84
N LEU A 244 1.02 7.37 10.72
CA LEU A 244 2.19 8.16 11.10
C LEU A 244 3.03 7.33 12.09
N PRO A 245 4.31 7.02 11.80
CA PRO A 245 5.12 6.22 12.71
C PRO A 245 5.22 6.86 14.12
N PRO A 246 5.34 6.06 15.19
CA PRO A 246 5.54 6.58 16.54
C PRO A 246 6.91 7.27 16.67
N GLU A 247 7.09 8.02 17.75
CA GLU A 247 8.43 8.47 18.15
C GLU A 247 9.22 7.23 18.61
N GLY A 248 10.44 7.09 18.08
CA GLY A 248 11.32 5.96 18.38
C GLY A 248 11.84 5.96 19.81
#